data_AF-A0A2K9FG97-F1
#
_entry.id   AF-A0A2K9FG97-F1
#
_cell.length_a   1.000
_cell.length_b   1.000
_cell.length_c   1.000
_cell.angle_alpha   90.00
_cell.angle_beta   90.00
_cell.angle_gamma   90.00
#
_symmetry.space_group_name_H-M   'P 1'
#
loop_
_entity.id
_entity.type
_entity.pdbx_description
1 polymer ?
#
loop_
_entity_poly.entity_id
_entity_poly.type
_entity_poly.pdbx_seq_one_letter_code
_entity_poly.pdbx_strand_id
1 'polypeptide(L)'
;MYAFSSSVVAISAAALLAPLTPLAAPPASAGVVPRAERAARTEQPGGRTQSLPLAPLGSSSRGPGAGTLGLSKPDTGPFTMVGVVWEDPEAELAGRVRVRARSAETGRWSGWQDLDAHAADAPGPGPGAESGAESGAESRAAAGGESRGGPAARRGGTAPLWVGDSAGVEIRVVPARSRSADAAGAARLPRGLTAELIDPGGAGAGTDRARAAGTAAADRIAAQTKAASEGDAVRLNPALPAAARPFVGPRPKIVTRTGWGADESKRAKGYRYTKTVNIAFLHHSATGNNYRCAEAPGLIRGIYRYHTQSLNWADLGYNFLVDKCGRVYEGRAGGVTRAVLGAHTYGFNHNSVGIAVLGSYDSAAPSQAAVNAVSRLTAWKLGLFGKNPESKQTKVSGGGKYTSGTRVRLNVISGHRDGFATDCPGVRLYDRLGAARASSASYQGRR
;
A
#
# COMPACT_ATOMS: atom_id res chain seq x y z
N MET A 1 35.63 3.13 -67.16
CA MET A 1 35.53 4.14 -68.23
C MET A 1 34.31 5.00 -67.96
N TYR A 2 34.55 6.30 -67.71
CA TYR A 2 33.71 7.50 -67.97
C TYR A 2 32.22 7.52 -67.55
N ALA A 3 31.64 8.58 -66.99
CA ALA A 3 32.11 9.88 -66.52
C ALA A 3 30.95 10.59 -65.79
N PHE A 4 31.31 11.50 -64.88
CA PHE A 4 30.45 12.57 -64.36
C PHE A 4 29.94 13.50 -65.48
N SER A 5 28.76 14.10 -65.30
CA SER A 5 28.49 15.45 -65.79
C SER A 5 27.50 16.18 -64.89
N SER A 6 28.04 17.22 -64.25
CA SER A 6 27.35 18.27 -63.53
C SER A 6 26.54 19.16 -64.48
N SER A 7 25.47 19.78 -63.99
CA SER A 7 24.92 20.98 -64.62
C SER A 7 24.64 22.01 -63.54
N VAL A 8 25.47 23.06 -63.57
CA VAL A 8 25.38 24.30 -62.84
C VAL A 8 24.52 25.24 -63.68
N VAL A 9 23.49 25.87 -63.09
CA VAL A 9 22.89 27.08 -63.63
C VAL A 9 23.12 28.18 -62.60
N ALA A 10 23.99 29.12 -62.97
CA ALA A 10 24.18 30.39 -62.29
C ALA A 10 23.25 31.42 -62.94
N ILE A 11 22.48 32.16 -62.13
CA ILE A 11 21.91 33.44 -62.54
C ILE A 11 22.20 34.47 -61.44
N SER A 12 22.78 35.56 -61.90
CA SER A 12 23.37 36.68 -61.16
C SER A 12 22.36 37.55 -60.39
N ALA A 13 22.92 38.24 -59.40
CA ALA A 13 22.30 39.13 -58.43
C ALA A 13 21.69 40.42 -59.00
N ALA A 14 20.67 40.93 -58.30
CA ALA A 14 20.42 42.36 -58.15
C ALA A 14 19.99 42.63 -56.71
N ALA A 15 20.86 43.29 -55.94
CA ALA A 15 20.62 43.70 -54.57
C ALA A 15 19.89 45.05 -54.53
N LEU A 16 18.71 45.08 -53.92
CA LEU A 16 18.05 46.31 -53.47
C LEU A 16 18.27 46.41 -51.95
N LEU A 17 19.18 47.30 -51.54
CA LEU A 17 19.41 47.69 -50.16
C LEU A 17 18.34 48.71 -49.73
N ALA A 18 17.38 48.29 -48.92
CA ALA A 18 16.56 49.19 -48.11
C ALA A 18 17.16 49.27 -46.70
N PRO A 19 17.29 50.46 -46.09
CA PRO A 19 17.79 50.59 -44.73
C PRO A 19 16.72 50.11 -43.74
N LEU A 20 16.93 48.92 -43.16
CA LEU A 20 16.21 48.51 -41.96
C LEU A 20 16.77 49.30 -40.77
N THR A 21 16.04 50.32 -40.35
CA THR A 21 16.19 50.94 -39.03
C THR A 21 16.10 49.86 -37.96
N PRO A 22 17.06 49.73 -37.02
CA PRO A 22 16.89 48.83 -35.90
C PRO A 22 15.77 49.39 -35.01
N LEU A 23 14.63 48.68 -34.95
CA LEU A 23 13.71 48.87 -33.85
C LEU A 23 14.48 48.48 -32.59
N ALA A 24 14.78 49.47 -31.75
CA ALA A 24 15.28 49.24 -30.41
C ALA A 24 14.30 48.31 -29.69
N ALA A 25 14.76 47.11 -29.37
CA ALA A 25 14.04 46.23 -28.46
C ALA A 25 13.86 46.99 -27.14
N PRO A 26 12.65 47.05 -26.56
CA PRO A 26 12.50 47.62 -25.23
C PRO A 26 13.38 46.81 -24.27
N PRO A 27 13.99 47.46 -23.26
CA PRO A 27 14.75 46.72 -22.26
C PRO A 27 13.82 45.64 -21.69
N ALA A 28 14.30 44.39 -21.73
CA ALA A 28 13.66 43.31 -21.02
C ALA A 28 13.70 43.67 -19.53
N SER A 29 12.62 44.30 -19.06
CA SER A 29 12.31 44.32 -17.64
C SER A 29 12.27 42.87 -17.22
N ALA A 30 13.31 42.45 -16.50
CA ALA A 30 13.30 41.22 -15.72
C ALA A 30 12.17 41.37 -14.71
N GLY A 31 10.96 41.06 -15.16
CA GLY A 31 9.82 40.86 -14.31
C GLY A 31 10.21 39.73 -13.39
N VAL A 32 10.57 40.08 -12.17
CA VAL A 32 10.54 39.17 -11.03
C VAL A 32 9.11 38.66 -11.02
N VAL A 33 8.90 37.49 -11.63
CA VAL A 33 7.66 36.74 -11.46
C VAL A 33 7.54 36.61 -9.94
N PRO A 34 6.48 37.12 -9.31
CA PRO A 34 6.31 36.91 -7.88
C PRO A 34 6.33 35.39 -7.74
N ARG A 35 7.37 34.90 -7.05
CA ARG A 35 7.52 33.51 -6.66
C ARG A 35 6.16 33.11 -6.12
N ALA A 36 5.40 32.37 -6.94
CA ALA A 36 4.05 31.96 -6.61
C ALA A 36 4.11 31.51 -5.17
N GLU A 37 3.42 32.27 -4.34
CA GLU A 37 3.53 32.22 -2.89
C GLU A 37 3.44 30.73 -2.57
N ARG A 38 4.59 30.17 -2.19
CA ARG A 38 4.69 28.78 -1.78
C ARG A 38 3.82 28.78 -0.55
N ALA A 39 2.52 28.52 -0.71
CA ALA A 39 1.55 28.49 0.36
C ALA A 39 2.22 27.61 1.37
N ALA A 40 2.76 28.26 2.40
CA ALA A 40 3.64 27.59 3.33
C ALA A 40 2.77 26.45 3.82
N ARG A 41 3.23 25.21 3.65
CA ARG A 41 2.64 24.11 4.40
C ARG A 41 2.67 24.65 5.82
N THR A 42 1.53 25.04 6.36
CA THR A 42 1.32 24.91 7.79
C THR A 42 1.44 23.40 7.93
N GLU A 43 2.66 22.94 8.22
CA GLU A 43 2.97 21.54 8.44
C GLU A 43 2.03 21.11 9.55
N GLN A 44 0.88 20.54 9.22
CA GLN A 44 0.03 19.93 10.21
C GLN A 44 0.77 18.66 10.61
N PRO A 45 1.34 18.59 11.83
CA PRO A 45 2.26 17.51 12.19
C PRO A 45 1.58 16.13 12.15
N GLY A 46 0.25 16.09 12.29
CA GLY A 46 -0.53 14.87 12.30
C GLY A 46 -1.00 14.37 10.93
N GLY A 47 -0.84 15.16 9.84
CA GLY A 47 -1.51 14.93 8.55
C GLY A 47 -3.04 15.08 8.63
N ARG A 48 -3.75 14.85 7.52
CA ARG A 48 -5.21 14.97 7.47
C ARG A 48 -5.86 14.06 6.42
N THR A 49 -7.16 13.83 6.59
CA THR A 49 -8.01 13.16 5.62
C THR A 49 -9.16 14.10 5.27
N GLN A 50 -9.37 14.37 3.98
CA GLN A 50 -10.52 15.12 3.47
C GLN A 50 -11.45 14.14 2.75
N SER A 51 -12.66 13.97 3.29
CA SER A 51 -13.68 13.06 2.77
C SER A 51 -14.68 13.83 1.90
N LEU A 52 -14.87 13.41 0.64
CA LEU A 52 -15.75 14.07 -0.33
C LEU A 52 -16.79 13.07 -0.88
N PRO A 53 -18.10 13.28 -0.63
CA PRO A 53 -19.14 12.39 -1.16
C PRO A 53 -19.13 12.33 -2.69
N LEU A 54 -19.28 11.13 -3.26
CA LEU A 54 -19.40 10.97 -4.70
C LEU A 54 -20.84 11.18 -5.14
N ALA A 55 -21.04 12.07 -6.11
CA ALA A 55 -22.36 12.42 -6.64
C ALA A 55 -22.52 11.94 -8.09
N PRO A 56 -23.76 11.78 -8.60
CA PRO A 56 -23.99 11.45 -10.00
C PRO A 56 -23.30 12.43 -10.97
N LEU A 57 -22.53 11.89 -11.92
CA LEU A 57 -21.88 12.65 -12.97
C LEU A 57 -22.77 12.69 -14.22
N GLY A 58 -23.61 13.73 -14.33
CA GLY A 58 -24.49 13.97 -15.50
C GLY A 58 -25.92 13.43 -15.35
N SER A 59 -26.84 13.95 -16.17
CA SER A 59 -28.30 13.76 -16.04
C SER A 59 -28.90 12.65 -16.93
N SER A 60 -28.14 12.03 -17.83
CA SER A 60 -28.69 11.07 -18.79
C SER A 60 -28.73 9.64 -18.23
N SER A 61 -29.93 9.14 -17.94
CA SER A 61 -30.20 7.76 -17.51
C SER A 61 -30.00 6.70 -18.61
N ARG A 62 -29.74 7.11 -19.86
CA ARG A 62 -29.57 6.24 -21.04
C ARG A 62 -28.35 6.65 -21.85
N GLY A 63 -27.17 6.20 -21.41
CA GLY A 63 -25.91 6.39 -22.14
C GLY A 63 -24.76 5.60 -21.49
N PRO A 64 -23.60 5.47 -22.17
CA PRO A 64 -22.39 4.90 -21.59
C PRO A 64 -21.88 5.82 -20.47
N GLY A 65 -22.42 5.65 -19.27
CA GLY A 65 -22.23 6.55 -18.13
C GLY A 65 -23.43 6.62 -17.17
N ALA A 66 -24.59 6.06 -17.53
CA ALA A 66 -25.74 5.97 -16.63
C ALA A 66 -25.36 5.29 -15.30
N GLY A 67 -25.64 5.96 -14.18
CA GLY A 67 -25.27 5.49 -12.84
C GLY A 67 -23.82 5.74 -12.42
N THR A 68 -23.05 6.54 -13.19
CA THR A 68 -21.70 6.93 -12.79
C THR A 68 -21.73 7.92 -11.64
N LEU A 69 -21.00 7.61 -10.57
CA LEU A 69 -20.76 8.53 -9.46
C LEU A 69 -19.34 9.10 -9.55
N GLY A 70 -19.08 10.27 -8.98
CA GLY A 70 -17.75 10.83 -8.99
C GLY A 70 -17.61 12.26 -8.48
N LEU A 71 -16.46 12.84 -8.79
CA LEU A 71 -16.08 14.23 -8.51
C LEU A 71 -15.57 14.87 -9.80
N SER A 72 -16.11 16.04 -10.15
CA SER A 72 -15.73 16.79 -11.36
C SER A 72 -14.75 17.90 -11.04
N LYS A 73 -13.47 17.54 -10.87
CA LYS A 73 -12.35 18.49 -10.69
C LYS A 73 -12.54 19.56 -9.60
N PRO A 74 -13.01 19.24 -8.38
CA PRO A 74 -12.94 20.21 -7.31
C PRO A 74 -11.50 20.67 -7.08
N ASP A 75 -11.32 21.95 -6.78
CA ASP A 75 -10.12 22.40 -6.07
C ASP A 75 -10.17 21.85 -4.65
N THR A 76 -9.05 21.29 -4.20
CA THR A 76 -8.97 20.62 -2.90
C THR A 76 -7.84 21.22 -2.08
N GLY A 77 -7.83 20.92 -0.78
CA GLY A 77 -6.59 21.09 -0.04
C GLY A 77 -5.49 20.16 -0.59
N PRO A 78 -4.19 20.41 -0.31
CA PRO A 78 -3.13 19.48 -0.66
C PRO A 78 -3.36 18.07 -0.10
N PHE A 79 -3.02 17.07 -0.92
CA PHE A 79 -3.03 15.64 -0.61
C PHE A 79 -1.97 14.90 -1.45
N THR A 80 -1.66 13.66 -1.08
CA THR A 80 -0.70 12.80 -1.83
C THR A 80 -1.24 11.42 -2.16
N MET A 81 -2.35 11.04 -1.53
CA MET A 81 -2.97 9.74 -1.67
C MET A 81 -4.48 9.86 -1.77
N VAL A 82 -5.10 8.98 -2.57
CA VAL A 82 -6.55 8.96 -2.81
C VAL A 82 -7.08 7.54 -2.75
N GLY A 83 -8.16 7.33 -2.01
CA GLY A 83 -8.94 6.09 -2.01
C GLY A 83 -10.44 6.39 -2.16
N VAL A 84 -11.24 5.35 -2.38
CA VAL A 84 -12.70 5.44 -2.34
C VAL A 84 -13.22 4.43 -1.33
N VAL A 85 -14.08 4.88 -0.41
CA VAL A 85 -14.66 4.06 0.66
C VAL A 85 -16.19 4.06 0.60
N TRP A 86 -16.82 3.08 1.23
CA TRP A 86 -18.27 2.93 1.32
C TRP A 86 -18.69 2.35 2.68
N GLU A 87 -19.99 2.43 2.99
CA GLU A 87 -20.54 2.13 4.32
C GLU A 87 -20.41 0.66 4.71
N ASP A 88 -20.86 -0.25 3.86
CA ASP A 88 -20.93 -1.68 4.16
C ASP A 88 -19.63 -2.39 3.73
N PRO A 89 -18.78 -2.83 4.68
CA PRO A 89 -17.52 -3.49 4.37
C PRO A 89 -17.68 -4.83 3.63
N GLU A 90 -18.85 -5.46 3.70
CA GLU A 90 -19.13 -6.72 3.00
C GLU A 90 -19.70 -6.49 1.59
N ALA A 91 -20.09 -5.26 1.25
CA ALA A 91 -20.58 -4.93 -0.09
C ALA A 91 -19.42 -4.87 -1.09
N GLU A 92 -19.56 -5.59 -2.20
CA GLU A 92 -18.62 -5.54 -3.31
C GLU A 92 -18.88 -4.33 -4.22
N LEU A 93 -17.82 -3.61 -4.59
CA LEU A 93 -17.89 -2.59 -5.63
C LEU A 93 -17.75 -3.26 -7.01
N ALA A 94 -18.88 -3.69 -7.57
CA ALA A 94 -18.95 -4.25 -8.92
C ALA A 94 -18.85 -3.14 -9.99
N GLY A 95 -17.62 -2.74 -10.34
CA GLY A 95 -17.38 -1.68 -11.31
C GLY A 95 -15.92 -1.31 -11.45
N ARG A 96 -15.69 -0.15 -12.08
CA ARG A 96 -14.36 0.41 -12.28
C ARG A 96 -14.28 1.78 -11.62
N VAL A 97 -13.31 1.96 -10.74
CA VAL A 97 -12.99 3.25 -10.13
C VAL A 97 -11.77 3.81 -10.83
N ARG A 98 -11.91 5.00 -11.42
CA ARG A 98 -10.81 5.73 -12.06
C ARG A 98 -10.57 7.07 -11.39
N VAL A 99 -9.30 7.41 -11.24
CA VAL A 99 -8.85 8.67 -10.65
C VAL A 99 -7.82 9.34 -11.55
N ARG A 100 -7.86 10.67 -11.61
CA ARG A 100 -6.72 11.49 -11.99
C ARG A 100 -6.57 12.62 -11.00
N ALA A 101 -5.34 13.05 -10.78
CA ALA A 101 -5.01 14.15 -9.88
C ALA A 101 -4.27 15.27 -10.62
N ARG A 102 -4.45 16.49 -10.12
CA ARG A 102 -3.75 17.70 -10.57
C ARG A 102 -2.55 17.92 -9.67
N SER A 103 -1.35 17.90 -10.26
CA SER A 103 -0.09 18.18 -9.57
C SER A 103 -0.14 19.59 -8.94
N ALA A 104 0.19 19.68 -7.66
CA ALA A 104 0.30 20.96 -6.96
C ALA A 104 1.50 21.79 -7.47
N GLU A 105 2.56 21.13 -7.94
CA GLU A 105 3.77 21.77 -8.46
C GLU A 105 3.58 22.33 -9.87
N THR A 106 3.02 21.52 -10.78
CA THR A 106 2.96 21.88 -12.22
C THR A 106 1.58 22.37 -12.65
N GLY A 107 0.56 22.20 -11.83
CA GLY A 107 -0.84 22.47 -12.19
C GLY A 107 -1.41 21.53 -13.26
N ARG A 108 -0.64 20.53 -13.73
CA ARG A 108 -1.05 19.60 -14.79
C ARG A 108 -1.83 18.41 -14.23
N TRP A 109 -2.82 17.96 -15.00
CA TRP A 109 -3.57 16.75 -14.71
C TRP A 109 -2.80 15.52 -15.21
N SER A 110 -2.77 14.48 -14.39
CA SER A 110 -2.35 13.15 -14.81
C SER A 110 -3.35 12.52 -15.79
N GLY A 111 -2.91 11.46 -16.48
CA GLY A 111 -3.81 10.53 -17.13
C GLY A 111 -4.69 9.78 -16.12
N TRP A 112 -5.76 9.15 -16.60
CA TRP A 112 -6.61 8.31 -15.77
C TRP A 112 -5.86 7.07 -15.30
N GLN A 113 -6.02 6.74 -14.02
CA GLN A 113 -5.49 5.54 -13.37
C GLN A 113 -6.66 4.78 -12.73
N ASP A 114 -6.64 3.45 -12.80
CA ASP A 114 -7.61 2.62 -12.09
C ASP A 114 -7.20 2.51 -10.61
N LEU A 115 -8.19 2.52 -9.70
CA LEU A 115 -8.00 2.02 -8.33
C LEU A 115 -8.38 0.55 -8.29
N ASP A 116 -7.60 -0.25 -7.57
CA ASP A 116 -7.98 -1.62 -7.26
C ASP A 116 -9.20 -1.59 -6.32
N ALA A 117 -10.35 -2.02 -6.85
CA ALA A 117 -11.64 -1.98 -6.16
C ALA A 117 -11.79 -3.08 -5.09
N HIS A 118 -10.83 -4.00 -4.97
CA HIS A 118 -10.95 -5.12 -4.06
C HIS A 118 -10.51 -4.72 -2.64
N ALA A 119 -11.49 -4.59 -1.73
CA ALA A 119 -11.31 -4.44 -0.29
C ALA A 119 -10.77 -5.71 0.41
N ALA A 120 -9.92 -6.48 -0.28
CA ALA A 120 -9.52 -7.85 0.06
C ALA A 120 -8.78 -7.99 1.40
N ASP A 121 -8.22 -6.89 1.89
CA ASP A 121 -7.47 -6.83 3.14
C ASP A 121 -8.37 -6.57 4.37
N ALA A 122 -9.68 -6.37 4.18
CA ALA A 122 -10.61 -6.10 5.28
C ALA A 122 -10.54 -7.21 6.36
N PRO A 123 -10.35 -6.85 7.65
CA PRO A 123 -10.40 -7.84 8.72
C PRO A 123 -11.79 -8.47 8.77
N GLY A 124 -11.83 -9.80 8.90
CA GLY A 124 -13.07 -10.58 9.01
C GLY A 124 -13.95 -10.24 10.21
N PRO A 125 -15.19 -10.77 10.28
CA PRO A 125 -15.94 -10.76 11.53
C PRO A 125 -15.12 -11.52 12.60
N GLY A 126 -15.23 -11.08 13.86
CA GLY A 126 -14.34 -11.46 14.96
C GLY A 126 -14.22 -12.97 15.27
N PRO A 127 -13.49 -13.32 16.34
CA PRO A 127 -12.90 -14.65 16.55
C PRO A 127 -13.85 -15.87 16.49
N GLY A 128 -15.16 -15.69 16.64
CA GLY A 128 -16.13 -16.79 16.59
C GLY A 128 -16.26 -17.50 15.24
N ALA A 129 -15.85 -16.87 14.13
CA ALA A 129 -15.90 -17.49 12.80
C ALA A 129 -14.56 -18.12 12.35
N GLU A 130 -13.43 -17.67 12.92
CA GLU A 130 -12.09 -18.11 12.52
C GLU A 130 -11.48 -19.20 13.44
N SER A 131 -12.08 -19.47 14.61
CA SER A 131 -11.65 -20.53 15.54
C SER A 131 -12.63 -21.71 15.54
N GLY A 132 -12.60 -22.52 14.48
CA GLY A 132 -13.06 -23.90 14.60
C GLY A 132 -12.13 -24.66 15.55
N ALA A 133 -12.65 -25.00 16.74
CA ALA A 133 -12.05 -25.78 17.83
C ALA A 133 -11.02 -25.07 18.74
N GLU A 134 -11.47 -24.58 19.89
CA GLU A 134 -11.28 -25.22 21.22
C GLU A 134 -11.92 -24.35 22.33
N SER A 135 -12.90 -24.94 23.01
CA SER A 135 -13.49 -24.63 24.34
C SER A 135 -13.42 -23.21 24.92
N GLY A 136 -14.59 -22.57 25.01
CA GLY A 136 -15.27 -22.30 26.29
C GLY A 136 -14.54 -21.46 27.35
N ALA A 137 -15.15 -20.29 27.64
CA ALA A 137 -14.97 -19.44 28.82
C ALA A 137 -13.66 -18.66 28.91
N GLU A 138 -13.69 -17.41 28.42
CA GLU A 138 -13.08 -16.20 29.04
C GLU A 138 -13.19 -15.00 28.08
N SER A 139 -14.38 -14.38 27.98
CA SER A 139 -14.50 -13.06 27.32
C SER A 139 -15.70 -12.24 27.80
N ARG A 140 -15.89 -12.13 29.12
CA ARG A 140 -16.91 -11.23 29.71
C ARG A 140 -16.35 -10.22 30.72
N ALA A 141 -15.07 -9.88 30.66
CA ALA A 141 -14.48 -8.87 31.54
C ALA A 141 -13.50 -7.95 30.81
N ALA A 142 -14.03 -7.05 29.98
CA ALA A 142 -13.37 -5.80 29.58
C ALA A 142 -14.37 -4.86 28.87
N ALA A 143 -15.53 -4.64 29.48
CA ALA A 143 -16.47 -3.59 29.08
C ALA A 143 -16.84 -2.81 30.33
N GLY A 144 -15.95 -1.89 30.73
CA GLY A 144 -16.13 -0.99 31.85
C GLY A 144 -15.21 0.20 31.64
N GLY A 145 -15.76 1.25 31.03
CA GLY A 145 -15.03 2.47 30.68
C GLY A 145 -15.84 3.29 29.69
N GLU A 146 -16.70 4.16 30.22
CA GLU A 146 -17.50 5.12 29.46
C GLU A 146 -16.61 6.02 28.61
N SER A 147 -16.63 5.77 27.29
CA SER A 147 -16.21 6.74 26.28
C SER A 147 -17.46 7.09 25.48
N ARG A 148 -17.85 8.37 25.51
CA ARG A 148 -18.90 8.92 24.66
C ARG A 148 -18.49 8.73 23.19
N GLY A 149 -19.12 7.77 22.52
CA GLY A 149 -18.87 7.39 21.13
C GLY A 149 -18.40 5.95 21.03
N GLY A 150 -19.30 5.04 20.66
CA GLY A 150 -18.93 3.66 20.32
C GLY A 150 -17.95 3.63 19.12
N PRO A 151 -17.21 2.52 18.91
CA PRO A 151 -16.28 2.44 17.79
C PRO A 151 -17.04 2.63 16.46
N ALA A 152 -16.53 3.53 15.62
CA ALA A 152 -17.09 3.74 14.29
C ALA A 152 -17.13 2.42 13.51
N ALA A 153 -18.23 2.16 12.80
CA ALA A 153 -18.39 0.94 12.01
C ALA A 153 -17.29 0.83 10.95
N ARG A 154 -16.80 -0.39 10.70
CA ARG A 154 -15.84 -0.68 9.62
C ARG A 154 -16.45 -0.28 8.27
N ARG A 155 -15.60 0.20 7.36
CA ARG A 155 -15.97 0.61 6.01
C ARG A 155 -15.28 -0.28 4.98
N GLY A 156 -15.92 -0.47 3.83
CA GLY A 156 -15.28 -1.04 2.65
C GLY A 156 -14.50 0.02 1.89
N GLY A 157 -13.50 -0.37 1.11
CA GLY A 157 -12.75 0.60 0.31
C GLY A 157 -11.83 -0.03 -0.72
N THR A 158 -11.43 0.78 -1.68
CA THR A 158 -10.39 0.43 -2.66
C THR A 158 -9.02 0.35 -1.99
N ALA A 159 -8.01 -0.22 -2.65
CA ALA A 159 -6.63 0.13 -2.31
C ALA A 159 -6.39 1.62 -2.62
N PRO A 160 -5.63 2.36 -1.79
CA PRO A 160 -5.38 3.77 -2.04
C PRO A 160 -4.25 3.95 -3.07
N LEU A 161 -4.34 4.98 -3.91
CA LEU A 161 -3.34 5.31 -4.93
C LEU A 161 -2.45 6.48 -4.49
N TRP A 162 -1.14 6.34 -4.67
CA TRP A 162 -0.19 7.45 -4.52
C TRP A 162 -0.19 8.32 -5.77
N VAL A 163 -0.58 9.58 -5.61
CA VAL A 163 -0.64 10.56 -6.71
C VAL A 163 0.44 11.63 -6.62
N GLY A 164 1.27 11.60 -5.57
CA GLY A 164 2.22 12.66 -5.27
C GLY A 164 1.52 13.96 -4.88
N ASP A 165 2.27 15.04 -4.64
CA ASP A 165 1.73 16.33 -4.20
C ASP A 165 0.69 16.86 -5.20
N SER A 166 -0.58 16.87 -4.77
CA SER A 166 -1.75 17.16 -5.60
C SER A 166 -2.68 18.17 -4.92
N ALA A 167 -3.35 18.99 -5.72
CA ALA A 167 -4.27 20.05 -5.25
C ALA A 167 -5.64 20.02 -5.96
N GLY A 168 -5.90 18.95 -6.72
CA GLY A 168 -7.21 18.71 -7.34
C GLY A 168 -7.35 17.25 -7.72
N VAL A 169 -8.58 16.76 -7.79
CA VAL A 169 -8.90 15.36 -8.07
C VAL A 169 -10.08 15.26 -9.02
N GLU A 170 -10.10 14.26 -9.89
CA GLU A 170 -11.29 13.85 -10.62
C GLU A 170 -11.46 12.34 -10.44
N ILE A 171 -12.66 11.91 -10.07
CA ILE A 171 -12.97 10.51 -9.78
C ILE A 171 -14.18 10.10 -10.58
N ARG A 172 -14.17 8.88 -11.14
CA ARG A 172 -15.29 8.25 -11.81
C ARG A 172 -15.44 6.82 -11.33
N VAL A 173 -16.59 6.50 -10.75
CA VAL A 173 -17.01 5.14 -10.41
C VAL A 173 -18.06 4.71 -11.41
N VAL A 174 -17.64 3.86 -12.35
CA VAL A 174 -18.51 3.35 -13.40
C VAL A 174 -18.97 1.95 -13.00
N PRO A 175 -20.27 1.72 -12.77
CA PRO A 175 -20.77 0.39 -12.44
C PRO A 175 -20.55 -0.59 -13.60
N ALA A 176 -20.30 -1.85 -13.27
CA ALA A 176 -20.29 -2.92 -14.27
C ALA A 176 -21.67 -3.06 -14.90
N ARG A 177 -21.76 -3.49 -16.16
CA ARG A 177 -23.06 -3.83 -16.76
C ARG A 177 -23.59 -5.11 -16.11
N SER A 178 -24.87 -5.14 -15.71
CA SER A 178 -25.50 -6.38 -15.26
C SER A 178 -25.45 -7.41 -16.39
N ARG A 179 -25.06 -8.64 -16.07
CA ARG A 179 -25.11 -9.79 -16.99
C ARG A 179 -26.44 -10.54 -16.92
N SER A 180 -27.35 -10.15 -16.02
CA SER A 180 -28.68 -10.75 -15.92
C SER A 180 -29.60 -10.16 -16.99
N ALA A 181 -30.16 -11.02 -17.84
CA ALA A 181 -31.13 -10.65 -18.88
C ALA A 181 -32.43 -10.07 -18.30
N ASP A 182 -32.72 -10.34 -17.02
CA ASP A 182 -33.94 -9.91 -16.33
C ASP A 182 -33.81 -8.54 -15.65
N ALA A 183 -32.61 -7.97 -15.62
CA ALA A 183 -32.35 -6.63 -15.11
C ALA A 183 -31.64 -5.79 -16.17
N ALA A 184 -32.42 -5.11 -17.02
CA ALA A 184 -31.94 -4.04 -17.88
C ALA A 184 -31.41 -2.86 -17.03
N GLY A 185 -30.21 -2.99 -16.45
CA GLY A 185 -29.65 -2.02 -15.53
C GLY A 185 -28.16 -2.26 -15.22
N ALA A 186 -27.44 -1.23 -14.79
CA ALA A 186 -26.07 -1.35 -14.30
C ALA A 186 -26.04 -2.03 -12.92
N ALA A 187 -24.93 -2.69 -12.57
CA ALA A 187 -24.72 -3.23 -11.23
C ALA A 187 -24.86 -2.11 -10.19
N ARG A 188 -25.54 -2.41 -9.07
CA ARG A 188 -25.79 -1.42 -8.02
C ARG A 188 -24.48 -1.15 -7.26
N LEU A 189 -24.06 0.11 -7.24
CA LEU A 189 -22.91 0.54 -6.45
C LEU A 189 -23.22 0.52 -4.94
N PRO A 190 -22.22 0.28 -4.06
CA PRO A 190 -22.37 0.40 -2.62
C PRO A 190 -22.83 1.79 -2.17
N ARG A 191 -23.49 1.87 -1.01
CA ARG A 191 -23.97 3.13 -0.44
C ARG A 191 -22.85 3.92 0.23
N GLY A 192 -23.01 5.24 0.29
CA GLY A 192 -22.09 6.14 1.00
C GLY A 192 -20.71 6.25 0.37
N LEU A 193 -20.61 6.07 -0.96
CA LEU A 193 -19.36 6.19 -1.68
C LEU A 193 -18.73 7.58 -1.48
N THR A 194 -17.53 7.59 -0.92
CA THR A 194 -16.82 8.80 -0.53
C THR A 194 -15.37 8.71 -0.98
N ALA A 195 -14.85 9.77 -1.59
CA ALA A 195 -13.43 9.91 -1.86
C ALA A 195 -12.68 10.30 -0.59
N GLU A 196 -11.58 9.64 -0.29
CA GLU A 196 -10.72 9.95 0.86
C GLU A 196 -9.40 10.51 0.32
N LEU A 197 -9.21 11.83 0.45
CA LEU A 197 -7.98 12.51 0.05
C LEU A 197 -7.06 12.64 1.26
N ILE A 198 -5.89 12.03 1.17
CA ILE A 198 -4.99 11.86 2.31
C ILE A 198 -3.73 12.69 2.13
N ASP A 199 -3.50 13.57 3.11
CA ASP A 199 -2.18 14.13 3.39
C ASP A 199 -1.58 13.33 4.57
N PRO A 200 -0.51 12.54 4.35
CA PRO A 200 0.15 11.77 5.40
C PRO A 200 0.84 12.65 6.44
N GLY A 201 0.91 13.97 6.22
CA GLY A 201 1.67 14.91 7.03
C GLY A 201 3.17 14.82 6.76
N GLY A 202 3.86 15.90 7.12
CA GLY A 202 5.31 15.89 7.19
C GLY A 202 5.79 15.01 8.34
N ALA A 203 6.92 14.33 8.17
CA ALA A 203 7.80 14.19 9.33
C ALA A 203 8.29 15.63 9.55
N GLY A 204 7.98 16.27 10.69
CA GLY A 204 8.29 17.69 10.88
C GLY A 204 9.67 18.04 10.34
N ALA A 205 9.73 18.97 9.37
CA ALA A 205 10.96 19.34 8.66
C ALA A 205 11.94 20.15 9.54
N GLY A 206 11.88 19.95 10.86
CA GLY A 206 12.73 20.57 11.87
C GLY A 206 13.67 19.60 12.59
N THR A 207 13.81 18.33 12.18
CA THR A 207 14.69 17.38 12.89
C THR A 207 15.88 16.84 12.12
N ASP A 208 16.05 17.15 10.83
CA ASP A 208 17.27 16.77 10.09
C ASP A 208 18.55 17.46 10.63
N ARG A 209 18.42 18.52 11.45
CA ARG A 209 19.54 19.14 12.19
C ARG A 209 19.55 18.92 13.70
N ALA A 210 18.43 18.54 14.31
CA ALA A 210 18.33 18.35 15.77
C ALA A 210 18.41 16.87 16.21
N ARG A 211 18.38 15.91 15.27
CA ARG A 211 18.45 14.48 15.55
C ARG A 211 19.90 13.95 15.58
N ALA A 212 20.82 14.77 16.09
CA ALA A 212 22.21 14.37 16.24
C ALA A 212 22.36 13.30 17.34
N ALA A 213 22.96 12.17 16.96
CA ALA A 213 23.59 11.12 17.76
C ALA A 213 22.77 10.27 18.76
N GLY A 214 21.61 10.71 19.29
CA GLY A 214 20.93 9.99 20.39
C GLY A 214 19.76 9.05 20.02
N THR A 215 19.15 9.19 18.85
CA THR A 215 17.82 8.59 18.55
C THR A 215 17.79 7.68 17.32
N ALA A 216 18.95 7.40 16.72
CA ALA A 216 19.06 6.54 15.54
C ALA A 216 18.70 5.06 15.82
N ALA A 217 18.85 4.61 17.06
CA ALA A 217 18.50 3.25 17.50
C ALA A 217 16.97 3.00 17.55
N ALA A 218 16.18 4.02 17.92
CA ALA A 218 14.73 3.89 17.99
C ALA A 218 14.07 3.82 16.61
N ASP A 219 14.69 4.40 15.57
CA ASP A 219 14.16 4.41 14.20
C ASP A 219 14.38 3.11 13.44
N ARG A 220 15.41 2.35 13.82
CA ARG A 220 15.90 1.25 13.03
C ARG A 220 16.38 0.14 13.93
N ILE A 221 15.79 -1.03 13.73
CA ILE A 221 16.32 -2.27 14.24
C ILE A 221 17.46 -2.70 13.32
N ALA A 222 18.66 -2.79 13.88
CA ALA A 222 19.85 -3.22 13.14
C ALA A 222 19.68 -4.64 12.60
N ALA A 223 20.31 -4.91 11.46
CA ALA A 223 20.43 -6.28 10.95
C ALA A 223 21.19 -7.15 11.96
N GLN A 224 20.90 -8.45 11.99
CA GLN A 224 21.61 -9.42 12.81
C GLN A 224 22.28 -10.46 11.92
N THR A 225 23.37 -11.04 12.43
CA THR A 225 23.96 -12.25 11.85
C THR A 225 23.04 -13.46 12.06
N LYS A 226 23.27 -14.53 11.30
CA LYS A 226 22.54 -15.79 11.47
C LYS A 226 22.67 -16.34 12.89
N ALA A 227 23.88 -16.35 13.46
CA ALA A 227 24.13 -16.85 14.81
C ALA A 227 23.35 -16.06 15.89
N ALA A 228 23.27 -14.73 15.75
CA ALA A 228 22.44 -13.92 16.65
C ALA A 228 20.95 -14.26 16.51
N SER A 229 20.46 -14.44 15.28
CA SER A 229 19.07 -14.85 15.04
C SER A 229 18.76 -16.27 15.53
N GLU A 230 19.72 -17.20 15.51
CA GLU A 230 19.60 -18.52 16.12
C GLU A 230 19.42 -18.43 17.64
N GLY A 231 20.25 -17.60 18.29
CA GLY A 231 20.09 -17.30 19.72
C GLY A 231 18.71 -16.69 20.04
N ASP A 232 18.22 -15.78 19.21
CA ASP A 232 16.87 -15.21 19.36
C ASP A 232 15.79 -16.28 19.23
N ALA A 233 15.89 -17.18 18.25
CA ALA A 233 14.93 -18.25 18.02
C ALA A 233 14.88 -19.25 19.20
N VAL A 234 16.03 -19.59 19.79
CA VAL A 234 16.10 -20.42 21.01
C VAL A 234 15.46 -19.71 22.20
N ARG A 235 15.78 -18.43 22.44
CA ARG A 235 15.19 -17.67 23.57
C ARG A 235 13.68 -17.49 23.45
N LEU A 236 13.16 -17.36 22.23
CA LEU A 236 11.73 -17.19 21.97
C LEU A 236 10.95 -18.51 21.98
N ASN A 237 11.63 -19.65 21.94
CA ASN A 237 11.01 -20.97 21.91
C ASN A 237 11.60 -21.86 23.02
N PRO A 238 11.00 -21.89 24.23
CA PRO A 238 11.51 -22.67 25.35
C PRO A 238 11.49 -24.18 25.12
N ALA A 239 10.80 -24.67 24.08
CA ALA A 239 10.86 -26.08 23.70
C ALA A 239 12.13 -26.46 22.92
N LEU A 240 12.92 -25.49 22.45
CA LEU A 240 14.21 -25.75 21.81
C LEU A 240 15.33 -25.86 22.87
N PRO A 241 16.20 -26.88 22.79
CA PRO A 241 17.41 -26.93 23.61
C PRO A 241 18.30 -25.70 23.39
N ALA A 242 19.03 -25.27 24.42
CA ALA A 242 19.95 -24.14 24.34
C ALA A 242 21.04 -24.31 23.24
N ALA A 243 21.46 -25.55 22.99
CA ALA A 243 22.44 -25.90 21.97
C ALA A 243 21.85 -26.06 20.55
N ALA A 244 20.54 -25.87 20.38
CA ALA A 244 19.91 -26.04 19.08
C ALA A 244 20.41 -25.00 18.06
N ARG A 245 20.56 -25.44 16.81
CA ARG A 245 20.84 -24.57 15.66
C ARG A 245 19.61 -24.51 14.75
N PRO A 246 18.60 -23.71 15.11
CA PRO A 246 17.37 -23.64 14.34
C PRO A 246 17.63 -23.12 12.92
N PHE A 247 16.85 -23.60 11.96
CA PHE A 247 16.86 -23.09 10.60
C PHE A 247 16.19 -21.72 10.52
N VAL A 248 16.97 -20.68 10.82
CA VAL A 248 16.56 -19.27 10.80
C VAL A 248 17.56 -18.43 10.00
N GLY A 249 17.04 -17.52 9.19
CA GLY A 249 17.87 -16.59 8.43
C GLY A 249 18.33 -15.38 9.24
N PRO A 250 19.36 -14.65 8.79
CA PRO A 250 19.77 -13.40 9.41
C PRO A 250 18.64 -12.36 9.39
N ARG A 251 18.39 -11.69 10.51
CA ARG A 251 17.40 -10.61 10.56
C ARG A 251 17.83 -9.46 9.65
N PRO A 252 16.98 -9.03 8.69
CA PRO A 252 17.28 -7.83 7.91
C PRO A 252 17.18 -6.57 8.79
N LYS A 253 17.74 -5.46 8.31
CA LYS A 253 17.49 -4.15 8.91
C LYS A 253 16.01 -3.79 8.75
N ILE A 254 15.36 -3.33 9.81
CA ILE A 254 13.95 -2.95 9.81
C ILE A 254 13.81 -1.50 10.26
N VAL A 255 13.14 -0.68 9.46
CA VAL A 255 12.70 0.66 9.87
C VAL A 255 11.50 0.50 10.80
N THR A 256 11.61 0.97 12.04
CA THR A 256 10.56 0.86 13.05
C THR A 256 9.40 1.78 12.74
N ARG A 257 8.29 1.60 13.46
CA ARG A 257 7.17 2.53 13.45
C ARG A 257 7.58 3.97 13.72
N THR A 258 8.41 4.20 14.75
CA THR A 258 9.03 5.51 15.01
C THR A 258 9.85 6.00 13.81
N GLY A 259 10.63 5.11 13.18
CA GLY A 259 11.51 5.45 12.07
C GLY A 259 10.82 5.86 10.77
N TRP A 260 9.58 5.43 10.54
CA TRP A 260 8.76 5.94 9.42
C TRP A 260 7.74 7.00 9.83
N GLY A 261 7.70 7.37 11.11
CA GLY A 261 6.85 8.43 11.65
C GLY A 261 5.41 8.00 11.93
N ALA A 262 5.21 6.79 12.46
CA ALA A 262 3.90 6.33 12.88
C ALA A 262 3.33 7.22 14.00
N ASP A 263 2.10 7.68 13.81
CA ASP A 263 1.34 8.30 14.89
C ASP A 263 0.54 7.21 15.62
N GLU A 264 1.11 6.71 16.71
CA GLU A 264 0.54 5.62 17.51
C GLU A 264 -0.84 5.95 18.11
N SER A 265 -1.25 7.21 18.16
CA SER A 265 -2.60 7.58 18.61
C SER A 265 -3.71 7.13 17.66
N LYS A 266 -3.37 6.83 16.40
CA LYS A 266 -4.33 6.42 15.37
C LYS A 266 -4.71 4.94 15.43
N ARG A 267 -3.96 4.10 16.15
CA ARG A 267 -4.28 2.68 16.31
C ARG A 267 -5.08 2.42 17.58
N ALA A 268 -5.81 1.32 17.59
CA ALA A 268 -6.38 0.75 18.79
C ALA A 268 -5.29 0.43 19.83
N LYS A 269 -5.67 0.53 21.11
CA LYS A 269 -4.81 0.16 22.24
C LYS A 269 -4.64 -1.36 22.32
N GLY A 270 -3.49 -1.80 22.84
CA GLY A 270 -3.17 -3.21 23.02
C GLY A 270 -2.73 -3.93 21.75
N TYR A 271 -2.25 -5.17 21.92
CA TYR A 271 -1.81 -6.05 20.84
C TYR A 271 -2.54 -7.37 20.93
N ARG A 272 -2.92 -7.93 19.79
CA ARG A 272 -3.49 -9.28 19.72
C ARG A 272 -2.46 -10.23 19.13
N TYR A 273 -2.15 -11.30 19.83
CA TYR A 273 -1.19 -12.30 19.39
C TYR A 273 -1.89 -13.60 19.02
N THR A 274 -1.28 -14.32 18.07
CA THR A 274 -1.64 -15.69 17.72
C THR A 274 -0.58 -16.64 18.28
N LYS A 275 -0.81 -17.95 18.18
CA LYS A 275 0.08 -18.95 18.78
C LYS A 275 1.43 -19.05 18.04
N THR A 276 1.44 -18.85 16.71
CA THR A 276 2.63 -19.07 15.88
C THR A 276 2.53 -18.31 14.55
N VAL A 277 3.56 -18.35 13.71
CA VAL A 277 3.48 -17.95 12.30
C VAL A 277 3.74 -19.18 11.44
N ASN A 278 2.71 -19.71 10.79
CA ASN A 278 2.82 -20.90 9.93
C ASN A 278 3.08 -20.56 8.47
N ILE A 279 2.64 -19.38 8.03
CA ILE A 279 2.56 -18.99 6.63
C ILE A 279 2.78 -17.48 6.50
N ALA A 280 3.49 -17.06 5.45
CA ALA A 280 3.61 -15.69 5.03
C ALA A 280 2.75 -15.45 3.79
N PHE A 281 1.86 -14.46 3.85
CA PHE A 281 1.10 -13.99 2.71
C PHE A 281 1.75 -12.74 2.13
N LEU A 282 2.09 -12.80 0.84
CA LEU A 282 2.68 -11.71 0.11
C LEU A 282 1.59 -10.90 -0.59
N HIS A 283 1.70 -9.60 -0.42
CA HIS A 283 0.81 -8.58 -0.94
C HIS A 283 1.58 -7.58 -1.79
N HIS A 284 0.88 -6.90 -2.68
CA HIS A 284 1.27 -5.57 -3.11
C HIS A 284 0.41 -4.53 -2.37
N SER A 285 0.81 -3.26 -2.31
CA SER A 285 -0.06 -2.23 -1.74
C SER A 285 -1.07 -1.67 -2.74
N ALA A 286 -0.90 -1.98 -4.03
CA ALA A 286 -1.64 -1.43 -5.17
C ALA A 286 -1.61 0.12 -5.26
N THR A 287 -0.63 0.76 -4.62
CA THR A 287 -0.52 2.22 -4.54
C THR A 287 0.10 2.89 -5.77
N GLY A 288 0.45 2.13 -6.81
CA GLY A 288 1.28 2.60 -7.91
C GLY A 288 2.77 2.67 -7.55
N ASN A 289 3.61 2.90 -8.57
CA ASN A 289 5.08 2.75 -8.48
C ASN A 289 5.86 4.07 -8.66
N ASN A 290 5.17 5.20 -8.82
CA ASN A 290 5.75 6.52 -9.11
C ASN A 290 6.41 7.20 -7.90
N TYR A 291 6.22 6.68 -6.67
CA TYR A 291 6.91 7.21 -5.48
C TYR A 291 8.43 7.04 -5.58
N ARG A 292 9.20 7.98 -5.04
CA ARG A 292 10.64 7.87 -4.81
C ARG A 292 10.88 7.10 -3.52
N CYS A 293 11.97 6.34 -3.41
CA CYS A 293 12.17 5.55 -2.19
C CYS A 293 12.32 6.38 -0.90
N ALA A 294 12.71 7.65 -1.00
CA ALA A 294 12.69 8.59 0.13
C ALA A 294 11.25 8.94 0.60
N GLU A 295 10.25 8.77 -0.26
CA GLU A 295 8.83 9.01 0.04
C GLU A 295 8.16 7.78 0.65
N ALA A 296 8.83 6.62 0.69
CA ALA A 296 8.26 5.39 1.25
C ALA A 296 7.71 5.56 2.69
N PRO A 297 8.37 6.27 3.63
CA PRO A 297 7.77 6.57 4.93
C PRO A 297 6.46 7.36 4.83
N GLY A 298 6.37 8.36 3.96
CA GLY A 298 5.15 9.14 3.74
C GLY A 298 4.03 8.30 3.11
N LEU A 299 4.38 7.44 2.16
CA LEU A 299 3.46 6.46 1.57
C LEU A 299 2.89 5.53 2.65
N ILE A 300 3.73 4.97 3.53
CA ILE A 300 3.30 4.09 4.63
C ILE A 300 2.40 4.84 5.61
N ARG A 301 2.72 6.09 5.98
CA ARG A 301 1.83 6.92 6.82
C ARG A 301 0.48 7.16 6.16
N GLY A 302 0.45 7.33 4.84
CA GLY A 302 -0.78 7.44 4.05
C GLY A 302 -1.64 6.18 4.15
N ILE A 303 -1.06 5.00 3.91
CA ILE A 303 -1.75 3.71 4.03
C ILE A 303 -2.24 3.51 5.47
N TYR A 304 -1.40 3.81 6.47
CA TYR A 304 -1.77 3.68 7.88
C TYR A 304 -2.96 4.57 8.26
N ARG A 305 -2.96 5.83 7.81
CA ARG A 305 -4.09 6.76 7.97
C ARG A 305 -5.32 6.26 7.23
N TYR A 306 -5.18 5.74 6.01
CA TYR A 306 -6.30 5.17 5.26
C TYR A 306 -6.92 3.99 6.02
N HIS A 307 -6.11 3.04 6.49
CA HIS A 307 -6.62 1.88 7.22
C HIS A 307 -7.32 2.29 8.52
N THR A 308 -6.71 3.18 9.31
CA THR A 308 -7.23 3.50 10.65
C THR A 308 -8.32 4.57 10.66
N GLN A 309 -8.21 5.59 9.82
CA GLN A 309 -9.11 6.75 9.82
C GLN A 309 -10.16 6.67 8.71
N SER A 310 -9.82 6.04 7.58
CA SER A 310 -10.77 5.87 6.47
C SER A 310 -11.50 4.52 6.56
N LEU A 311 -10.83 3.42 6.86
CA LEU A 311 -11.48 2.10 6.93
C LEU A 311 -11.89 1.68 8.35
N ASN A 312 -11.53 2.48 9.37
CA ASN A 312 -11.78 2.22 10.79
C ASN A 312 -11.16 0.91 11.29
N TRP A 313 -9.99 0.54 10.77
CA TRP A 313 -9.24 -0.62 11.24
C TRP A 313 -8.45 -0.31 12.51
N ALA A 314 -8.16 -1.36 13.27
CA ALA A 314 -7.43 -1.23 14.52
C ALA A 314 -5.97 -0.75 14.36
N ASP A 315 -5.32 -1.04 13.23
CA ASP A 315 -3.95 -0.64 12.91
C ASP A 315 -3.72 -0.87 11.40
N LEU A 316 -2.51 -0.65 10.91
CA LEU A 316 -2.06 -1.13 9.61
C LEU A 316 -2.26 -2.65 9.48
N GLY A 317 -2.83 -3.09 8.35
CA GLY A 317 -3.26 -4.47 8.16
C GLY A 317 -2.11 -5.48 8.06
N TYR A 318 -1.02 -5.06 7.40
CA TYR A 318 0.17 -5.88 7.16
C TYR A 318 1.11 -5.85 8.36
N ASN A 319 1.79 -6.96 8.63
CA ASN A 319 2.80 -7.04 9.68
C ASN A 319 4.10 -6.35 9.27
N PHE A 320 4.46 -6.40 7.99
CA PHE A 320 5.64 -5.75 7.43
C PHE A 320 5.35 -5.16 6.05
N LEU A 321 6.16 -4.19 5.65
CA LEU A 321 6.16 -3.64 4.31
C LEU A 321 7.57 -3.64 3.72
N VAL A 322 7.68 -3.71 2.40
CA VAL A 322 8.95 -3.68 1.66
C VAL A 322 8.86 -2.65 0.54
N ASP A 323 9.73 -1.65 0.52
CA ASP A 323 9.79 -0.69 -0.59
C ASP A 323 10.50 -1.27 -1.83
N LYS A 324 10.34 -0.61 -2.98
CA LYS A 324 11.03 -1.00 -4.23
C LYS A 324 12.56 -0.85 -4.18
N CYS A 325 13.11 -0.27 -3.12
CA CYS A 325 14.54 -0.19 -2.85
C CYS A 325 15.03 -1.27 -1.89
N GLY A 326 14.16 -2.20 -1.45
CA GLY A 326 14.52 -3.30 -0.55
C GLY A 326 14.61 -2.93 0.93
N ARG A 327 14.07 -1.77 1.34
CA ARG A 327 13.95 -1.44 2.77
C ARG A 327 12.74 -2.15 3.37
N VAL A 328 12.94 -2.77 4.53
CA VAL A 328 11.88 -3.41 5.30
C VAL A 328 11.39 -2.46 6.37
N TYR A 329 10.07 -2.38 6.54
CA TYR A 329 9.39 -1.55 7.52
C TYR A 329 8.54 -2.40 8.44
N GLU A 330 8.58 -2.11 9.74
CA GLU A 330 7.60 -2.62 10.69
C GLU A 330 6.21 -2.08 10.34
N GLY A 331 5.24 -2.97 10.14
CA GLY A 331 3.85 -2.61 9.92
C GLY A 331 3.07 -2.64 11.23
N ARG A 332 2.22 -3.64 11.41
CA ARG A 332 1.37 -3.81 12.60
C ARG A 332 2.17 -3.86 13.90
N ALA A 333 1.79 -3.01 14.86
CA ALA A 333 2.54 -2.75 16.08
C ALA A 333 2.69 -4.00 16.98
N GLY A 334 3.84 -4.14 17.63
CA GLY A 334 4.15 -5.23 18.56
C GLY A 334 4.55 -6.55 17.87
N GLY A 335 4.68 -6.55 16.54
CA GLY A 335 4.80 -7.76 15.73
C GLY A 335 6.20 -8.19 15.33
N VAL A 336 7.24 -7.38 15.55
CA VAL A 336 8.56 -7.62 14.91
C VAL A 336 9.05 -9.06 15.16
N THR A 337 9.24 -9.46 16.42
CA THR A 337 9.63 -10.83 16.80
C THR A 337 8.45 -11.73 17.15
N ARG A 338 7.25 -11.18 17.40
CA ARG A 338 6.08 -11.92 17.90
C ARG A 338 5.05 -12.22 16.80
N ALA A 339 4.15 -13.18 17.05
CA ALA A 339 3.09 -13.55 16.11
C ALA A 339 1.86 -12.63 16.24
N VAL A 340 2.03 -11.31 16.07
CA VAL A 340 0.91 -10.36 16.16
C VAL A 340 -0.10 -10.66 15.04
N LEU A 341 -1.38 -10.76 15.40
CA LEU A 341 -2.47 -11.00 14.47
C LEU A 341 -2.54 -9.86 13.46
N GLY A 342 -2.53 -10.17 12.17
CA GLY A 342 -2.69 -9.24 11.06
C GLY A 342 -4.16 -8.98 10.67
N ALA A 343 -4.36 -8.12 9.67
CA ALA A 343 -5.63 -7.87 9.00
C ALA A 343 -5.31 -7.64 7.52
N HIS A 344 -4.87 -8.70 6.85
CA HIS A 344 -4.33 -8.66 5.51
C HIS A 344 -4.84 -9.79 4.63
N THR A 345 -5.36 -10.88 5.18
CA THR A 345 -5.85 -12.00 4.36
C THR A 345 -7.05 -12.56 5.05
N TYR A 346 -8.22 -12.07 4.65
CA TYR A 346 -9.49 -12.56 5.20
C TYR A 346 -9.57 -14.08 5.09
N GLY A 347 -10.01 -14.74 6.17
CA GLY A 347 -10.03 -16.19 6.30
C GLY A 347 -8.70 -16.83 6.71
N PHE A 348 -7.57 -16.12 6.65
CA PHE A 348 -6.24 -16.68 6.98
C PHE A 348 -5.34 -15.76 7.82
N ASN A 349 -5.89 -14.72 8.46
CA ASN A 349 -5.14 -13.81 9.34
C ASN A 349 -4.52 -14.52 10.56
N HIS A 350 -5.19 -15.55 11.09
CA HIS A 350 -4.69 -16.26 12.27
C HIS A 350 -3.48 -17.15 11.96
N ASN A 351 -2.46 -17.12 12.82
CA ASN A 351 -1.19 -17.83 12.68
C ASN A 351 -0.50 -17.59 11.32
N SER A 352 -0.50 -16.35 10.84
CA SER A 352 0.15 -15.93 9.60
C SER A 352 0.85 -14.57 9.76
N VAL A 353 1.65 -14.20 8.77
CA VAL A 353 2.29 -12.89 8.65
C VAL A 353 2.00 -12.30 7.26
N GLY A 354 1.50 -11.07 7.21
CA GLY A 354 1.27 -10.33 5.98
C GLY A 354 2.44 -9.42 5.65
N ILE A 355 2.95 -9.50 4.42
CA ILE A 355 4.05 -8.67 3.93
C ILE A 355 3.58 -7.95 2.66
N ALA A 356 3.46 -6.62 2.71
CA ALA A 356 3.11 -5.81 1.54
C ALA A 356 4.34 -5.22 0.86
N VAL A 357 4.54 -5.55 -0.41
CA VAL A 357 5.53 -4.86 -1.26
C VAL A 357 4.87 -3.58 -1.78
N LEU A 358 5.43 -2.42 -1.44
CA LEU A 358 4.91 -1.12 -1.82
C LEU A 358 4.98 -0.94 -3.33
N GLY A 359 3.82 -0.87 -3.98
CA GLY A 359 3.69 -0.79 -5.43
C GLY A 359 2.47 -1.51 -5.99
N SER A 360 2.33 -1.46 -7.31
CA SER A 360 1.38 -2.26 -8.09
C SER A 360 2.15 -3.14 -9.08
N TYR A 361 1.93 -4.45 -9.05
CA TYR A 361 2.77 -5.44 -9.75
C TYR A 361 1.97 -6.33 -10.72
N ASP A 362 0.87 -5.81 -11.26
CA ASP A 362 0.07 -6.47 -12.29
C ASP A 362 0.81 -6.46 -13.63
N SER A 363 1.37 -5.31 -14.01
CA SER A 363 2.14 -5.16 -15.25
C SER A 363 3.62 -4.90 -14.99
N ALA A 364 3.94 -4.13 -13.95
CA ALA A 364 5.32 -3.78 -13.59
C ALA A 364 6.01 -4.91 -12.82
N ALA A 365 7.27 -5.19 -13.14
CA ALA A 365 8.06 -6.16 -12.39
C ALA A 365 8.54 -5.58 -11.04
N PRO A 366 8.54 -6.36 -9.95
CA PRO A 366 9.20 -5.95 -8.72
C PRO A 366 10.71 -5.85 -8.93
N SER A 367 11.35 -4.92 -8.23
CA SER A 367 12.81 -4.82 -8.26
C SER A 367 13.45 -6.04 -7.59
N GLN A 368 14.66 -6.40 -8.02
CA GLN A 368 15.41 -7.48 -7.37
C GLN A 368 15.70 -7.16 -5.90
N ALA A 369 15.87 -5.87 -5.55
CA ALA A 369 16.05 -5.43 -4.18
C ALA A 369 14.83 -5.76 -3.30
N ALA A 370 13.61 -5.53 -3.80
CA ALA A 370 12.38 -5.88 -3.09
C ALA A 370 12.22 -7.40 -2.92
N VAL A 371 12.47 -8.19 -3.98
CA VAL A 371 12.40 -9.67 -3.92
C VAL A 371 13.44 -10.23 -2.92
N ASN A 372 14.66 -9.68 -2.93
CA ASN A 372 15.71 -10.07 -1.97
C ASN A 372 15.33 -9.71 -0.53
N ALA A 373 14.73 -8.54 -0.31
CA ALA A 373 14.27 -8.11 1.00
C ALA A 373 13.14 -9.01 1.53
N VAL A 374 12.16 -9.36 0.70
CA VAL A 374 11.13 -10.36 1.03
C VAL A 374 11.75 -11.71 1.39
N SER A 375 12.72 -12.18 0.61
CA SER A 375 13.38 -13.47 0.86
C SER A 375 14.12 -13.49 2.20
N ARG A 376 14.87 -12.43 2.54
CA ARG A 376 15.56 -12.32 3.84
C ARG A 376 14.59 -12.18 5.00
N LEU A 377 13.55 -11.35 4.83
CA LEU A 377 12.53 -11.14 5.85
C LEU A 377 11.78 -12.43 6.17
N THR A 378 11.34 -13.16 5.15
CA THR A 378 10.65 -14.44 5.33
C THR A 378 11.57 -15.50 5.92
N ALA A 379 12.85 -15.56 5.51
CA ALA A 379 13.81 -16.51 6.05
C ALA A 379 13.97 -16.35 7.57
N TRP A 380 14.10 -15.10 8.02
CA TRP A 380 14.17 -14.77 9.43
C TRP A 380 12.83 -14.99 10.14
N LYS A 381 11.74 -14.33 9.69
CA LYS A 381 10.47 -14.32 10.41
C LYS A 381 9.85 -15.72 10.52
N LEU A 382 9.86 -16.51 9.45
CA LEU A 382 9.37 -17.89 9.48
C LEU A 382 10.31 -18.82 10.26
N GLY A 383 11.61 -18.53 10.23
CA GLY A 383 12.63 -19.28 10.96
C GLY A 383 12.49 -19.17 12.47
N LEU A 384 12.09 -17.99 12.99
CA LEU A 384 11.74 -17.81 14.41
C LEU A 384 10.65 -18.77 14.89
N PHE A 385 9.80 -19.26 13.98
CA PHE A 385 8.72 -20.22 14.27
C PHE A 385 8.97 -21.60 13.63
N GLY A 386 10.20 -21.88 13.22
CA GLY A 386 10.63 -23.19 12.70
C GLY A 386 10.02 -23.59 11.36
N LYS A 387 9.46 -22.67 10.57
CA LYS A 387 8.83 -23.01 9.29
C LYS A 387 9.84 -23.03 8.15
N ASN A 388 9.77 -24.09 7.33
CA ASN A 388 10.52 -24.22 6.09
C ASN A 388 9.79 -23.46 4.94
N PRO A 389 10.41 -22.43 4.34
CA PRO A 389 9.84 -21.63 3.26
C PRO A 389 9.36 -22.41 2.04
N GLU A 390 9.99 -23.55 1.74
CA GLU A 390 9.66 -24.39 0.58
C GLU A 390 8.56 -25.41 0.87
N SER A 391 8.17 -25.57 2.14
CA SER A 391 7.15 -26.53 2.51
C SER A 391 5.73 -25.99 2.28
N LYS A 392 4.76 -26.88 2.43
CA LYS A 392 3.34 -26.54 2.43
C LYS A 392 2.76 -26.69 3.84
N GLN A 393 1.75 -25.89 4.16
CA GLN A 393 0.98 -25.93 5.40
C GLN A 393 -0.49 -26.08 5.09
N THR A 394 -1.18 -26.90 5.88
CA THR A 394 -2.64 -26.97 5.86
C THR A 394 -3.19 -25.92 6.81
N LYS A 395 -4.07 -25.06 6.29
CA LYS A 395 -4.75 -24.00 7.03
C LYS A 395 -6.25 -24.24 6.95
N VAL A 396 -6.98 -23.86 7.99
CA VAL A 396 -8.45 -23.86 7.98
C VAL A 396 -8.88 -22.45 7.59
N SER A 397 -9.74 -22.34 6.57
CA SER A 397 -10.32 -21.07 6.14
C SER A 397 -11.31 -20.57 7.18
N GLY A 398 -11.24 -19.29 7.51
CA GLY A 398 -12.29 -18.57 8.24
C GLY A 398 -13.41 -18.02 7.35
N GLY A 399 -13.32 -18.19 6.02
CA GLY A 399 -14.27 -17.64 5.04
C GLY A 399 -13.58 -16.91 3.88
N GLY A 400 -14.36 -16.29 3.00
CA GLY A 400 -13.88 -15.58 1.81
C GLY A 400 -13.83 -16.49 0.59
N LYS A 401 -12.64 -16.65 -0.02
CA LYS A 401 -12.45 -17.50 -1.22
C LYS A 401 -12.85 -18.96 -1.00
N TYR A 402 -12.58 -19.47 0.20
CA TYR A 402 -12.96 -20.81 0.61
C TYR A 402 -14.01 -20.70 1.72
N THR A 403 -15.03 -21.56 1.68
CA THR A 403 -16.02 -21.65 2.75
C THR A 403 -15.35 -21.89 4.10
N SER A 404 -15.89 -21.28 5.15
CA SER A 404 -15.35 -21.42 6.50
C SER A 404 -15.29 -22.90 6.92
N GLY A 405 -14.22 -23.29 7.62
CA GLY A 405 -13.94 -24.68 7.99
C GLY A 405 -13.18 -25.48 6.93
N THR A 406 -13.08 -24.99 5.69
CA THR A 406 -12.36 -25.71 4.63
C THR A 406 -10.87 -25.81 4.94
N ARG A 407 -10.31 -27.03 4.83
CA ARG A 407 -8.87 -27.29 4.96
C ARG A 407 -8.18 -27.06 3.62
N VAL A 408 -7.33 -26.04 3.55
CA VAL A 408 -6.62 -25.63 2.34
C VAL A 408 -5.12 -25.86 2.52
N ARG A 409 -4.48 -26.53 1.56
CA ARG A 409 -3.03 -26.77 1.56
C ARG A 409 -2.32 -25.68 0.76
N LEU A 410 -1.61 -24.81 1.45
CA LEU A 410 -0.95 -23.62 0.89
C LEU A 410 0.57 -23.75 0.99
N ASN A 411 1.31 -23.02 0.15
CA ASN A 411 2.76 -22.90 0.34
C ASN A 411 3.04 -22.03 1.58
N VAL A 412 4.13 -22.29 2.31
CA VAL A 412 4.50 -21.47 3.48
C VAL A 412 4.74 -20.01 3.11
N ILE A 413 5.18 -19.74 1.88
CA ILE A 413 5.14 -18.40 1.30
C ILE A 413 4.11 -18.42 0.17
N SER A 414 2.98 -17.76 0.38
CA SER A 414 1.85 -17.72 -0.55
C SER A 414 1.54 -16.29 -0.97
N GLY A 415 0.92 -16.11 -2.15
CA GLY A 415 0.37 -14.81 -2.53
C GLY A 415 -1.00 -14.60 -1.90
N HIS A 416 -1.46 -13.35 -1.78
CA HIS A 416 -2.80 -13.07 -1.28
C HIS A 416 -3.88 -13.82 -2.06
N ARG A 417 -3.79 -13.84 -3.39
CA ARG A 417 -4.67 -14.60 -4.29
C ARG A 417 -4.79 -16.09 -4.00
N ASP A 418 -3.84 -16.68 -3.27
CA ASP A 418 -3.93 -18.08 -2.87
C ASP A 418 -4.99 -18.27 -1.77
N GLY A 419 -5.11 -17.29 -0.85
CA GLY A 419 -6.02 -17.33 0.30
C GLY A 419 -7.33 -16.56 0.12
N PHE A 420 -7.36 -15.56 -0.77
CA PHE A 420 -8.54 -14.71 -0.99
C PHE A 420 -8.80 -14.46 -2.49
N ALA A 421 -10.02 -14.07 -2.86
CA ALA A 421 -10.43 -13.78 -4.24
C ALA A 421 -9.98 -12.37 -4.63
N THR A 422 -8.72 -12.23 -5.06
CA THR A 422 -8.07 -10.96 -5.41
C THR A 422 -6.97 -11.19 -6.44
N ASP A 423 -6.60 -10.14 -7.17
CA ASP A 423 -5.42 -10.12 -8.03
C ASP A 423 -4.12 -9.87 -7.25
N CYS A 424 -4.18 -9.40 -6.00
CA CYS A 424 -3.01 -9.21 -5.16
C CYS A 424 -2.20 -10.53 -5.01
N PRO A 425 -0.86 -10.55 -5.11
CA PRO A 425 0.08 -9.42 -5.13
C PRO A 425 0.40 -8.85 -6.53
N GLY A 426 -0.46 -9.07 -7.52
CA GLY A 426 -0.20 -8.82 -8.93
C GLY A 426 0.64 -9.93 -9.56
N VAL A 427 0.42 -10.20 -10.84
CA VAL A 427 1.01 -11.38 -11.51
C VAL A 427 2.53 -11.34 -11.52
N ARG A 428 3.15 -10.17 -11.73
CA ARG A 428 4.61 -10.06 -11.83
C ARG A 428 5.33 -10.33 -10.51
N LEU A 429 4.69 -10.00 -9.37
CA LEU A 429 5.23 -10.33 -8.05
C LEU A 429 4.90 -11.77 -7.66
N TYR A 430 3.71 -12.26 -8.03
CA TYR A 430 3.31 -13.65 -7.80
C TYR A 430 4.27 -14.64 -8.49
N ASP A 431 4.70 -14.35 -9.72
CA ASP A 431 5.66 -15.16 -10.48
C ASP A 431 7.03 -15.30 -9.77
N ARG A 432 7.35 -14.39 -8.85
CA ARG A 432 8.61 -14.41 -8.08
C ARG A 432 8.53 -15.27 -6.81
N LEU A 433 7.35 -15.77 -6.42
CA LEU A 433 7.19 -16.50 -5.15
C LEU A 433 8.00 -17.80 -5.11
N GLY A 434 8.15 -18.51 -6.23
CA GLY A 434 8.99 -19.72 -6.31
C GLY A 434 10.46 -19.42 -5.96
N ALA A 435 11.02 -18.38 -6.59
CA ALA A 435 12.39 -17.93 -6.31
C ALA A 435 12.53 -17.44 -4.86
N ALA A 436 11.55 -16.68 -4.35
CA ALA A 436 11.56 -16.20 -2.97
C ALA A 436 11.57 -17.35 -1.95
N ARG A 437 10.83 -18.44 -2.18
CA ARG A 437 10.87 -19.66 -1.34
C ARG A 437 12.25 -20.29 -1.32
N ALA A 438 12.84 -20.52 -2.48
CA ALA A 438 14.17 -21.14 -2.60
C ALA A 438 15.25 -20.28 -1.94
N SER A 439 15.29 -18.97 -2.22
CA SER A 439 16.23 -18.05 -1.59
C SER A 439 16.03 -17.94 -0.08
N SER A 440 14.77 -17.92 0.39
CA SER A 440 14.44 -17.88 1.81
C SER A 440 14.93 -19.13 2.55
N ALA A 441 14.75 -20.33 1.97
CA ALA A 441 15.27 -21.57 2.54
C ALA A 441 16.80 -21.62 2.55
N SER A 442 17.47 -21.11 1.50
CA SER A 442 18.93 -20.96 1.50
C SER A 442 19.40 -20.02 2.60
N TYR A 443 18.76 -18.88 2.80
CA TYR A 443 19.10 -17.97 3.92
C TYR A 443 18.90 -18.62 5.30
N GLN A 444 17.96 -19.57 5.45
CA GLN A 444 17.80 -20.36 6.68
C GLN A 444 18.91 -21.42 6.88
N GLY A 445 19.75 -21.67 5.88
CA GLY A 445 20.76 -22.74 5.89
C GLY A 445 20.17 -24.13 5.65
N ARG A 446 19.07 -24.24 4.92
CA ARG A 446 18.45 -25.53 4.54
C ARG A 446 18.99 -26.07 3.21
N ARG A 447 19.83 -25.30 2.53
CA ARG A 447 20.46 -25.58 1.25
C ARG A 447 21.91 -25.12 1.30
#